data_AF-A0A5C6U2I5-F1
#
_entry.id   AF-A0A5C6U2I5-F1
#
_cell.length_a   1.000
_cell.length_b   1.000
_cell.length_c   1.000
_cell.angle_alpha   90.00
_cell.angle_beta   90.00
_cell.angle_gamma   90.00
#
_symmetry.space_group_name_H-M   'P 1'
#
loop_
_entity.id
_entity.type
_entity.pdbx_description
1 polymer ?
#
loop_
_entity_poly.entity_id
_entity_poly.type
_entity_poly.pdbx_seq_one_letter_code
_entity_poly.pdbx_strand_id
1 'polypeptide(L)'
;MLCVIANSILGNGVGQDHAKTKVIRAMLKSAGLADRMLNGVLQVDVEDTSTGERAPTLALKINARRVAASIEHIARGLYFSEYQHPWPGKVQIVIEFLVVINDSDAAQRNSTYEDLRQHADALFADSPRRGQTPEVFFYQVHVENGSPQIMRLTFYGGTRALAIFIEDQR
;
A
#
# COMPACT_ATOMS: atom_id res chain seq x y z
N MET A 1 -8.15 -7.54 0.51
CA MET A 1 -7.49 -6.27 0.89
C MET A 1 -6.86 -6.38 2.28
N LEU A 2 -7.65 -6.62 3.34
CA LEU A 2 -7.13 -6.70 4.73
C LEU A 2 -5.96 -7.69 4.91
N CYS A 3 -6.06 -8.91 4.36
CA CYS A 3 -5.02 -9.92 4.48
C CYS A 3 -3.69 -9.53 3.81
N VAL A 4 -3.71 -8.57 2.88
CA VAL A 4 -2.49 -8.06 2.23
C VAL A 4 -1.92 -6.90 3.03
N ILE A 5 -2.79 -5.94 3.41
CA ILE A 5 -2.36 -4.70 4.08
C ILE A 5 -1.88 -4.96 5.51
N ALA A 6 -2.63 -5.72 6.30
CA ALA A 6 -2.26 -5.96 7.70
C ALA A 6 -1.07 -6.92 7.83
N ASN A 7 -0.91 -7.85 6.89
CA ASN A 7 0.16 -8.86 6.91
C ASN A 7 1.47 -8.37 6.27
N SER A 8 1.57 -7.08 5.96
CA SER A 8 2.78 -6.46 5.45
C SER A 8 3.84 -6.38 6.54
N ILE A 9 5.08 -6.75 6.22
CA ILE A 9 6.21 -6.61 7.14
C ILE A 9 6.52 -5.14 7.47
N LEU A 10 6.08 -4.22 6.60
CA LEU A 10 6.23 -2.78 6.80
C LEU A 10 5.17 -2.20 7.77
N GLY A 11 4.23 -3.02 8.24
CA GLY A 11 3.22 -2.62 9.21
C GLY A 11 3.81 -2.41 10.60
N ASN A 12 3.35 -1.37 11.30
CA ASN A 12 3.65 -1.12 12.71
C ASN A 12 3.03 -2.18 13.64
N GLY A 13 3.27 -2.07 14.94
CA GLY A 13 2.76 -3.02 15.95
C GLY A 13 1.26 -3.29 15.86
N VAL A 14 0.45 -2.26 15.60
CA VAL A 14 -1.01 -2.41 15.43
C VAL A 14 -1.35 -3.27 14.21
N GLY A 15 -0.64 -3.06 13.09
CA GLY A 15 -0.78 -3.89 11.89
C GLY A 15 -0.41 -5.35 12.15
N GLN A 16 0.72 -5.59 12.85
CA GLN A 16 1.18 -6.93 13.21
C GLN A 16 0.19 -7.65 14.13
N ASP A 17 -0.36 -6.94 15.12
CA ASP A 17 -1.37 -7.50 16.02
C ASP A 17 -2.68 -7.80 15.28
N HIS A 18 -3.08 -6.93 14.34
CA HIS A 18 -4.23 -7.19 13.47
C HIS A 18 -3.99 -8.44 12.61
N ALA A 19 -2.81 -8.59 12.02
CA ALA A 19 -2.44 -9.78 11.25
C ALA A 19 -2.54 -11.05 12.10
N LYS A 20 -1.84 -11.09 13.25
CA LYS A 20 -1.82 -12.24 14.16
C LYS A 20 -3.21 -12.60 14.67
N THR A 21 -4.02 -11.62 15.04
CA THR A 21 -5.31 -11.89 15.70
C THR A 21 -6.47 -12.11 14.73
N LYS A 22 -6.46 -11.47 13.54
CA LYS A 22 -7.58 -11.55 12.59
C LYS A 22 -7.21 -12.24 11.28
N VAL A 23 -6.08 -11.90 10.67
CA VAL A 23 -5.70 -12.48 9.37
C VAL A 23 -5.35 -13.96 9.54
N ILE A 24 -4.45 -14.28 10.47
CA ILE A 24 -4.09 -15.67 10.76
C ILE A 24 -5.31 -16.46 11.24
N ARG A 25 -6.13 -15.88 12.11
CA ARG A 25 -7.39 -16.52 12.54
C ARG A 25 -8.32 -16.84 11.38
N ALA A 26 -8.47 -15.93 10.41
CA ALA A 26 -9.30 -16.15 9.24
C ALA A 26 -8.73 -17.26 8.34
N MET A 27 -7.40 -17.29 8.15
CA MET A 27 -6.72 -18.35 7.41
C MET A 27 -6.90 -19.71 8.09
N LEU A 28 -6.72 -19.80 9.41
CA LEU A 28 -6.92 -21.04 10.17
C LEU A 28 -8.36 -21.55 10.13
N LYS A 29 -9.35 -20.64 10.04
CA LYS A 29 -10.77 -21.01 9.93
C LYS A 29 -11.21 -21.40 8.51
N SER A 30 -10.45 -21.04 7.48
CA SER A 30 -10.84 -21.25 6.09
C SER A 30 -9.66 -21.79 5.27
N ALA A 31 -9.66 -23.10 5.06
CA ALA A 31 -8.67 -23.77 4.22
C ALA A 31 -8.55 -23.12 2.83
N GLY A 32 -9.68 -22.79 2.18
CA GLY A 32 -9.66 -22.12 0.88
C GLY A 32 -9.09 -20.69 0.90
N LEU A 33 -9.11 -19.98 2.05
CA LEU A 33 -8.38 -18.71 2.19
C LEU A 33 -6.88 -18.96 2.37
N ALA A 34 -6.51 -19.91 3.22
CA ALA A 34 -5.12 -20.30 3.43
C ALA A 34 -4.47 -20.74 2.13
N ASP A 35 -5.11 -21.63 1.37
CA ASP A 35 -4.63 -22.10 0.06
C ASP A 35 -4.41 -20.93 -0.90
N ARG A 36 -5.36 -20.00 -1.01
CA ARG A 36 -5.22 -18.83 -1.90
C ARG A 36 -4.10 -17.89 -1.49
N MET A 37 -3.79 -17.78 -0.19
CA MET A 37 -2.74 -16.90 0.32
C MET A 37 -1.35 -17.56 0.21
N LEU A 38 -1.26 -18.86 0.47
CA LEU A 38 -0.01 -19.61 0.53
C LEU A 38 0.38 -20.25 -0.80
N ASN A 39 -0.52 -20.27 -1.79
CA ASN A 39 -0.22 -20.78 -3.12
C ASN A 39 0.91 -19.97 -3.78
N GLY A 40 2.01 -20.65 -4.10
CA GLY A 40 3.19 -20.03 -4.72
C GLY A 40 3.95 -19.09 -3.78
N VAL A 41 3.84 -19.29 -2.46
CA VAL A 41 4.66 -18.58 -1.48
C VAL A 41 6.14 -18.93 -1.66
N LEU A 42 7.01 -17.94 -1.49
CA LEU A 42 8.46 -18.12 -1.47
C LEU A 42 8.99 -17.76 -0.10
N GLN A 43 9.88 -18.59 0.45
CA GLN A 43 10.66 -18.21 1.62
C GLN A 43 11.80 -17.32 1.17
N VAL A 44 11.94 -16.15 1.79
CA VAL A 44 12.94 -15.14 1.45
C VAL A 44 13.54 -14.56 2.72
N ASP A 45 14.76 -14.04 2.64
CA ASP A 45 15.34 -13.22 3.70
C ASP A 45 15.17 -11.74 3.32
N VAL A 46 14.68 -10.94 4.26
CA VAL A 46 14.62 -9.48 4.12
C VAL A 46 15.70 -8.88 4.99
N GLU A 47 16.41 -7.90 4.44
CA GLU A 47 17.42 -7.11 5.13
C GLU A 47 16.86 -5.73 5.48
N ASP A 48 16.97 -5.34 6.74
CA ASP A 48 16.75 -3.96 7.15
C ASP A 48 17.97 -3.14 6.74
N THR A 49 17.80 -2.21 5.81
CA THR A 49 18.90 -1.40 5.26
C THR A 49 19.50 -0.41 6.26
N SER A 50 18.82 -0.16 7.39
CA SER A 50 19.31 0.73 8.45
C SER A 50 20.19 0.01 9.48
N THR A 51 19.90 -1.27 9.76
CA THR A 51 20.62 -2.07 10.78
C THR A 51 21.52 -3.15 10.18
N GLY A 52 21.28 -3.55 8.92
CA GLY A 52 21.89 -4.71 8.27
C GLY A 52 21.34 -6.06 8.78
N GLU A 53 20.33 -6.05 9.67
CA GLU A 53 19.75 -7.28 10.21
C GLU A 53 18.94 -7.99 9.14
N ARG A 54 19.13 -9.32 9.03
CA ARG A 54 18.42 -10.18 8.09
C ARG A 54 17.44 -11.05 8.85
N ALA A 55 16.20 -11.09 8.39
CA ALA A 55 15.16 -11.92 8.98
C ALA A 55 14.44 -12.76 7.91
N PRO A 56 14.17 -14.04 8.18
CA PRO A 56 13.40 -14.88 7.27
C PRO A 56 11.94 -14.44 7.25
N THR A 57 11.33 -14.45 6.07
CA THR A 57 9.91 -14.14 5.87
C THR A 57 9.35 -14.88 4.65
N LEU A 58 8.07 -14.65 4.38
CA LEU A 58 7.33 -15.24 3.27
C LEU A 58 6.91 -14.16 2.27
N ALA A 59 7.35 -14.30 1.03
CA ALA A 59 6.84 -13.52 -0.08
C ALA A 59 5.56 -14.16 -0.64
N LEU A 60 4.45 -13.44 -0.50
CA LEU A 60 3.13 -13.88 -0.93
C LEU A 60 2.82 -13.35 -2.33
N LYS A 61 2.32 -14.22 -3.22
CA LYS A 61 1.84 -13.78 -4.53
C LYS A 61 0.51 -13.04 -4.36
N ILE A 62 0.51 -11.75 -4.68
CA ILE A 62 -0.70 -10.94 -4.58
C ILE A 62 -1.34 -10.66 -5.95
N ASN A 63 -2.66 -10.49 -5.96
CA ASN A 63 -3.35 -9.92 -7.11
C ASN A 63 -3.31 -8.40 -7.02
N ALA A 64 -2.25 -7.80 -7.57
CA ALA A 64 -2.02 -6.35 -7.52
C ALA A 64 -3.21 -5.55 -8.11
N ARG A 65 -3.85 -6.05 -9.17
CA ARG A 65 -5.04 -5.41 -9.78
C ARG A 65 -6.20 -5.29 -8.77
N ARG A 66 -6.48 -6.36 -8.01
CA ARG A 66 -7.55 -6.33 -6.99
C ARG A 66 -7.22 -5.41 -5.82
N VAL A 67 -5.95 -5.38 -5.41
CA VAL A 67 -5.49 -4.46 -4.35
C VAL A 67 -5.62 -3.02 -4.82
N ALA A 68 -5.13 -2.71 -6.02
CA ALA A 68 -5.24 -1.39 -6.64
C ALA A 68 -6.69 -0.93 -6.76
N ALA A 69 -7.60 -1.77 -7.29
CA ALA A 69 -9.02 -1.42 -7.37
C ALA A 69 -9.64 -1.12 -6.01
N SER A 70 -9.26 -1.88 -4.96
CA SER A 70 -9.76 -1.62 -3.61
C SER A 70 -9.25 -0.27 -3.06
N ILE A 71 -7.98 0.06 -3.31
CA ILE A 71 -7.38 1.35 -2.92
C ILE A 71 -8.00 2.50 -3.73
N GLU A 72 -8.28 2.30 -5.01
CA GLU A 72 -8.96 3.27 -5.87
C GLU A 72 -10.33 3.67 -5.30
N HIS A 73 -11.13 2.69 -4.87
CA HIS A 73 -12.41 2.97 -4.23
C HIS A 73 -12.26 3.78 -2.95
N ILE A 74 -11.25 3.48 -2.11
CA ILE A 74 -10.96 4.28 -0.91
C ILE A 74 -10.60 5.71 -1.31
N ALA A 75 -9.67 5.88 -2.25
CA ALA A 75 -9.21 7.19 -2.71
C ALA A 75 -10.37 8.04 -3.27
N ARG A 76 -11.27 7.44 -4.06
CA ARG A 76 -12.47 8.12 -4.57
C ARG A 76 -13.44 8.50 -3.46
N GLY A 77 -13.62 7.65 -2.46
CA GLY A 77 -14.44 7.95 -1.28
C GLY A 77 -13.89 9.11 -0.46
N LEU A 78 -12.57 9.13 -0.24
CA LEU A 78 -11.87 10.22 0.45
C LEU A 78 -11.96 11.52 -0.33
N TYR A 79 -11.76 11.46 -1.66
CA TYR A 79 -11.95 12.60 -2.54
C TYR A 79 -13.35 13.19 -2.38
N PHE A 80 -14.39 12.37 -2.50
CA PHE A 80 -15.76 12.83 -2.35
C PHE A 80 -16.01 13.45 -0.97
N SER A 81 -15.47 12.85 0.10
CA SER A 81 -15.60 13.38 1.46
C SER A 81 -14.92 14.74 1.64
N GLU A 82 -13.81 15.00 0.95
CA GLU A 82 -13.05 16.24 1.06
C GLU A 82 -13.65 17.37 0.21
N TYR A 83 -14.02 17.06 -1.03
CA TYR A 83 -14.40 18.05 -2.03
C TYR A 83 -15.91 18.12 -2.28
N GLN A 84 -16.69 17.22 -1.68
CA GLN A 84 -18.15 17.15 -1.79
C GLN A 84 -18.67 16.93 -3.22
N HIS A 85 -17.81 16.48 -4.13
CA HIS A 85 -18.17 16.05 -5.48
C HIS A 85 -17.27 14.87 -5.91
N PRO A 86 -17.74 13.99 -6.81
CA PRO A 86 -16.92 12.89 -7.31
C PRO A 86 -15.80 13.40 -8.23
N TRP A 87 -14.68 12.67 -8.27
CA TRP A 87 -13.67 12.88 -9.31
C TRP A 87 -14.16 12.31 -10.64
N PRO A 88 -14.28 13.12 -11.71
CA PRO A 88 -14.82 12.67 -12.98
C PRO A 88 -13.82 11.84 -13.80
N GLY A 89 -12.53 11.99 -13.56
CA GLY A 89 -11.47 11.36 -14.34
C GLY A 89 -11.02 9.99 -13.83
N LYS A 90 -9.85 9.58 -14.31
CA LYS A 90 -9.20 8.33 -13.93
C LYS A 90 -8.42 8.52 -12.63
N VAL A 91 -8.33 7.44 -11.86
CA VAL A 91 -7.49 7.38 -10.65
C VAL A 91 -6.51 6.24 -10.85
N GLN A 92 -5.23 6.55 -10.98
CA GLN A 92 -4.17 5.56 -11.10
C GLN A 92 -3.59 5.24 -9.73
N ILE A 93 -3.51 3.95 -9.39
CA ILE A 93 -2.96 3.50 -8.11
C ILE A 93 -1.54 2.97 -8.28
N VAL A 94 -0.62 3.47 -7.46
CA VAL A 94 0.72 2.92 -7.29
C VAL A 94 0.84 2.33 -5.88
N ILE A 95 1.08 1.02 -5.81
CA ILE A 95 1.20 0.29 -4.54
C ILE A 95 2.68 0.29 -4.14
N GLU A 96 3.02 1.07 -3.11
CA GLU A 96 4.43 1.29 -2.77
C GLU A 96 5.06 0.08 -2.08
N PHE A 97 4.29 -0.76 -1.38
CA PHE A 97 4.83 -1.85 -0.55
C PHE A 97 5.06 -3.18 -1.32
N LEU A 98 5.04 -3.17 -2.65
CA LEU A 98 5.29 -4.38 -3.45
C LEU A 98 6.74 -4.50 -3.90
N VAL A 99 7.16 -5.73 -4.13
CA VAL A 99 8.48 -6.10 -4.63
C VAL A 99 8.33 -7.10 -5.78
N VAL A 100 9.19 -7.00 -6.77
CA VAL A 100 9.32 -7.97 -7.87
C VAL A 100 10.45 -8.92 -7.51
N ILE A 101 10.23 -10.24 -7.60
CA ILE A 101 11.22 -11.25 -7.18
C ILE A 101 11.72 -12.08 -8.37
N ASN A 102 10.83 -12.55 -9.24
CA ASN A 102 11.14 -13.58 -10.24
C ASN A 102 11.18 -13.09 -11.71
N ASP A 103 11.34 -11.79 -11.94
CA ASP A 103 11.50 -11.23 -13.30
C ASP A 103 12.98 -10.91 -13.58
N SER A 104 13.40 -11.01 -14.85
CA SER A 104 14.79 -10.74 -15.24
C SER A 104 15.23 -9.28 -15.00
N ASP A 105 14.26 -8.37 -14.91
CA ASP A 105 14.46 -6.95 -14.63
C ASP A 105 14.07 -6.56 -13.19
N ALA A 106 13.87 -7.53 -12.28
CA ALA A 106 13.38 -7.31 -10.92
C ALA A 106 14.20 -6.27 -10.15
N ALA A 107 15.53 -6.35 -10.22
CA ALA A 107 16.43 -5.41 -9.52
C ALA A 107 16.19 -3.96 -9.98
N GLN A 108 16.12 -3.73 -11.30
CA GLN A 108 15.89 -2.41 -11.88
C GLN A 108 14.51 -1.87 -11.47
N ARG A 109 13.46 -2.70 -11.57
CA ARG A 109 12.10 -2.30 -11.20
C ARG A 109 11.98 -1.98 -9.71
N ASN A 110 12.61 -2.77 -8.85
CA ASN A 110 12.62 -2.52 -7.42
C ASN A 110 13.37 -1.23 -7.08
N SER A 111 14.49 -0.94 -7.75
CA SER A 111 15.18 0.35 -7.62
C SER A 111 14.27 1.52 -8.01
N THR A 112 13.57 1.42 -9.14
CA THR A 112 12.62 2.47 -9.56
C THR A 112 11.46 2.65 -8.59
N TYR A 113 10.97 1.57 -7.96
CA TYR A 113 9.96 1.70 -6.91
C TYR A 113 10.51 2.35 -5.64
N GLU A 114 11.78 2.10 -5.29
CA GLU A 114 12.42 2.75 -4.17
C GLU A 114 12.63 4.25 -4.42
N ASP A 115 13.10 4.63 -5.61
CA ASP A 115 13.21 6.04 -6.00
C ASP A 115 11.85 6.75 -5.92
N LEU A 116 10.78 6.10 -6.38
CA LEU A 116 9.43 6.63 -6.27
C LEU A 116 9.01 6.85 -4.80
N ARG A 117 9.31 5.89 -3.90
CA ARG A 117 9.00 6.02 -2.47
C ARG A 117 9.72 7.21 -1.86
N GLN A 118 11.00 7.39 -2.18
CA GLN A 118 11.80 8.50 -1.66
C GLN A 118 11.28 9.85 -2.14
N HIS A 119 10.93 9.98 -3.42
CA HIS A 119 10.30 11.18 -3.94
C HIS A 119 8.93 11.44 -3.30
N ALA A 120 8.12 10.40 -3.08
CA ALA A 120 6.85 10.52 -2.38
C ALA A 120 7.04 10.94 -0.91
N ASP A 121 8.07 10.43 -0.23
CA ASP A 121 8.41 10.84 1.14
C ASP A 121 8.75 12.33 1.21
N ALA A 122 9.56 12.83 0.27
CA ALA A 122 9.85 14.25 0.16
C ALA A 122 8.61 15.09 -0.17
N LEU A 123 7.81 14.67 -1.15
CA LEU A 123 6.62 15.39 -1.61
C LEU A 123 5.57 15.59 -0.51
N PHE A 124 5.42 14.60 0.36
CA PHE A 124 4.41 14.58 1.41
C PHE A 124 4.96 14.93 2.80
N ALA A 125 6.24 15.29 2.94
CA ALA A 125 6.89 15.54 4.23
C ALA A 125 6.13 16.57 5.08
N ASP A 126 5.72 17.68 4.46
CA ASP A 126 5.04 18.81 5.14
C ASP A 126 3.51 18.77 5.00
N SER A 127 2.97 17.73 4.34
CA SER A 127 1.53 17.62 4.13
C SER A 127 0.81 17.17 5.40
N PRO A 128 -0.29 17.82 5.81
CA PRO A 128 -1.06 17.42 6.99
C PRO A 128 -1.57 15.98 6.86
N ARG A 129 -1.37 15.18 7.91
CA ARG A 129 -1.94 13.82 8.01
C ARG A 129 -3.40 13.92 8.41
N ARG A 130 -4.29 13.34 7.61
CA ARG A 130 -5.73 13.32 7.82
C ARG A 130 -6.19 11.90 8.14
N GLY A 131 -6.97 11.75 9.19
CA GLY A 131 -7.44 10.45 9.69
C GLY A 131 -7.64 10.49 11.20
N GLN A 132 -8.60 9.70 11.69
CA GLN A 132 -8.95 9.67 13.12
C GLN A 132 -8.00 8.79 13.95
N THR A 133 -7.32 7.84 13.29
CA THR A 133 -6.50 6.81 13.94
C THR A 133 -5.20 6.65 13.14
N PRO A 134 -4.25 7.61 13.24
CA PRO A 134 -3.08 7.68 12.36
C PRO A 134 -2.18 6.45 12.40
N GLU A 135 -2.19 5.69 13.49
CA GLU A 135 -1.49 4.42 13.62
C GLU A 135 -2.12 3.28 12.79
N VAL A 136 -3.40 3.39 12.43
CA VAL A 136 -4.09 2.42 11.56
C VAL A 136 -4.18 2.94 10.14
N PHE A 137 -4.62 4.19 9.98
CA PHE A 137 -4.85 4.80 8.69
C PHE A 137 -4.77 6.32 8.76
N PHE A 138 -4.03 6.89 7.82
CA PHE A 138 -4.15 8.30 7.46
C PHE A 138 -3.92 8.48 5.96
N TYR A 139 -4.28 9.63 5.45
CA TYR A 139 -3.95 10.07 4.11
C TYR A 139 -3.42 11.48 4.11
N GLN A 140 -2.67 11.82 3.07
CA GLN A 140 -2.15 13.14 2.80
C GLN A 140 -2.52 13.52 1.37
N VAL A 141 -2.71 14.80 1.11
CA VAL A 141 -3.12 15.31 -0.20
C VAL A 141 -2.09 16.33 -0.67
N HIS A 142 -1.54 16.10 -1.86
CA HIS A 142 -0.74 17.08 -2.58
C HIS A 142 -1.63 17.76 -3.61
N VAL A 143 -1.70 19.09 -3.53
CA VAL A 143 -2.52 19.94 -4.40
C VAL A 143 -1.58 20.76 -5.27
N GLU A 144 -1.82 20.72 -6.58
CA GLU A 144 -1.08 21.53 -7.56
C GLU A 144 -2.09 22.36 -8.35
N ASN A 145 -1.78 23.65 -8.56
CA ASN A 145 -2.67 24.59 -9.28
C ASN A 145 -4.12 24.63 -8.75
N GLY A 146 -4.31 24.40 -7.45
CA GLY A 146 -5.63 24.39 -6.82
C GLY A 146 -6.42 23.10 -6.97
N SER A 147 -5.90 22.10 -7.69
CA SER A 147 -6.54 20.79 -7.87
C SER A 147 -5.74 19.68 -7.16
N PRO A 148 -6.40 18.74 -6.46
CA PRO A 148 -5.74 17.56 -5.91
C PRO A 148 -5.17 16.69 -7.03
N GLN A 149 -3.85 16.61 -7.11
CA GLN A 149 -3.16 15.77 -8.10
C GLN A 149 -2.89 14.38 -7.53
N ILE A 150 -2.48 14.30 -6.26
CA ILE A 150 -1.99 13.06 -5.66
C ILE A 150 -2.46 12.94 -4.22
N MET A 151 -3.05 11.79 -3.88
CA MET A 151 -3.27 11.39 -2.49
C MET A 151 -2.37 10.23 -2.13
N ARG A 152 -1.75 10.30 -0.95
CA ARG A 152 -0.99 9.19 -0.39
C ARG A 152 -1.77 8.58 0.75
N LEU A 153 -2.11 7.30 0.62
CA LEU A 153 -2.82 6.51 1.59
C LEU A 153 -1.81 5.68 2.38
N THR A 154 -1.84 5.79 3.70
CA THR A 154 -0.92 5.10 4.58
C THR A 154 -1.70 4.21 5.55
N PHE A 155 -1.44 2.92 5.47
CA PHE A 155 -2.03 1.90 6.35
C PHE A 155 -0.95 1.34 7.28
N TYR A 156 -1.25 1.26 8.57
CA TYR A 156 -0.37 0.69 9.59
C TYR A 156 1.09 1.19 9.50
N GLY A 157 1.31 2.47 9.18
CA GLY A 157 2.66 3.04 9.04
C GLY A 157 3.31 2.79 7.67
N GLY A 158 3.94 1.64 7.43
CA GLY A 158 4.76 1.45 6.22
C GLY A 158 4.02 0.93 4.99
N THR A 159 2.74 0.59 5.09
CA THR A 159 1.96 0.05 3.97
C THR A 159 1.29 1.19 3.21
N ARG A 160 1.98 1.71 2.18
CA ARG A 160 1.64 2.97 1.51
C ARG A 160 1.17 2.76 0.07
N ALA A 161 0.32 3.65 -0.42
CA ALA A 161 -0.08 3.71 -1.82
C ALA A 161 -0.36 5.14 -2.28
N LEU A 162 -0.01 5.45 -3.53
CA LEU A 162 -0.37 6.70 -4.19
C LEU A 162 -1.63 6.50 -5.03
N ALA A 163 -2.54 7.45 -4.95
CA ALA A 163 -3.66 7.63 -5.86
C ALA A 163 -3.44 8.93 -6.65
N ILE A 164 -3.24 8.80 -7.95
CA ILE A 164 -2.98 9.91 -8.87
C ILE A 164 -4.27 10.20 -9.63
N PHE A 165 -4.77 11.43 -9.49
CA PHE A 165 -6.02 11.89 -10.06
C PHE A 165 -5.74 12.53 -11.41
N ILE A 166 -6.13 11.84 -12.49
CA ILE A 166 -5.85 12.26 -13.87
C ILE A 166 -7.15 12.80 -14.46
N GLU A 167 -7.11 14.06 -14.92
CA GLU A 167 -8.23 14.70 -15.61
C GLU A 167 -8.56 13.96 -16.91
N ASP A 168 -9.83 13.89 -17.25
CA ASP A 168 -10.27 13.36 -18.53
C ASP A 168 -10.06 14.46 -19.59
N GLN A 169 -9.15 14.27 -20.53
CA GLN A 169 -9.02 15.18 -21.67
C GLN A 169 -10.25 15.01 -22.56
N ARG A 170 -11.20 15.94 -22.45
CA ARG A 170 -12.29 16.13 -23.41
C ARG A 170 -11.89 17.14 -24.47
#